data_AF-A0A3Q1CLK5-F1
#
_entry.id   AF-A0A3Q1CLK5-F1
#
_cell.length_a   1.000
_cell.length_b   1.000
_cell.length_c   1.000
_cell.angle_alpha   90.00
_cell.angle_beta   90.00
_cell.angle_gamma   90.00
#
_symmetry.space_group_name_H-M   'P 1'
#
loop_
_entity.id
_entity.type
_entity.pdbx_description
1 polymer ?
#
loop_
_entity_poly.entity_id
_entity_poly.type
_entity_poly.pdbx_seq_one_letter_code
_entity_poly.pdbx_strand_id
1 'polypeptide(L)'
;MGQLASSVGQFCQMNVFVCLVLCHLLFVLLGGLVFTAVEKPLEEELRAEVEELRHSFLQENPCVDEGRLSKLLQKALSVHDSDVAVLKADADERRYDFISSLCFVVATLTTMGGHASDEAKLFCIFYCTLGIPLTLFILTRLSNLLLLPVVTHAPLNHLHFYWGLPYNRAALVHAVLLTVLVVTLLFLLPTFLIFAIEPDWSLLDALFFCFVTLSTVGQGGNSLGRSWGPAAKETLELLITCKCNDMHLLLKSSNSTALNGFPSSTVQNKLDRSK
;
A
#
# COMPACT_ATOMS: atom_id res chain seq x y z
N MET A 1 -17.57 19.05 45.06
CA MET A 1 -16.34 18.32 44.67
C MET A 1 -16.37 17.77 43.24
N GLY A 2 -17.50 17.29 42.70
CA GLY A 2 -17.57 16.76 41.32
C GLY A 2 -17.28 17.76 40.19
N GLN A 3 -17.69 19.03 40.32
CA GLN A 3 -17.47 20.05 39.27
C GLN A 3 -16.04 20.61 39.19
N LEU A 4 -15.28 20.59 40.29
CA LEU A 4 -13.86 20.97 40.27
C LEU A 4 -12.99 19.87 39.65
N ALA A 5 -13.31 18.59 39.91
CA ALA A 5 -12.59 17.47 39.31
C ALA A 5 -12.80 17.39 37.79
N SER A 6 -13.99 17.69 37.28
CA SER A 6 -14.25 17.76 35.84
C SER A 6 -13.53 18.95 35.18
N SER A 7 -13.48 20.11 35.84
CA SER A 7 -12.78 21.30 35.34
C SER A 7 -11.25 21.13 35.31
N VAL A 8 -10.67 20.50 36.33
CA VAL A 8 -9.23 20.15 36.38
C VAL A 8 -8.89 19.06 35.36
N GLY A 9 -9.77 18.07 35.15
CA GLY A 9 -9.64 17.07 34.10
C GLY A 9 -9.65 17.68 32.70
N GLN A 10 -10.57 18.61 32.42
CA GLN A 10 -10.62 19.35 31.15
C GLN A 10 -9.38 20.23 30.94
N PHE A 11 -8.88 20.91 31.97
CA PHE A 11 -7.66 21.71 31.87
C PHE A 11 -6.41 20.85 31.60
N CYS A 12 -6.33 19.67 32.22
CA CYS A 12 -5.26 18.70 31.96
C CYS A 12 -5.33 18.15 30.53
N GLN A 13 -6.52 17.78 30.05
CA GLN A 13 -6.73 17.31 28.68
C GLN A 13 -6.39 18.40 27.63
N MET A 14 -6.75 19.66 27.90
CA MET A 14 -6.40 20.79 27.03
C MET A 14 -4.89 21.05 27.00
N ASN A 15 -4.20 21.00 28.14
CA ASN A 15 -2.75 21.17 28.18
C ASN A 15 -2.01 20.00 27.50
N VAL A 16 -2.46 18.76 27.70
CA VAL A 16 -1.90 17.59 27.00
C VAL A 16 -2.13 17.72 25.50
N PHE A 17 -3.32 18.15 25.06
CA PHE A 17 -3.60 18.40 23.64
C PHE A 17 -2.68 19.49 23.07
N VAL A 18 -2.51 20.61 23.76
CA VAL A 18 -1.58 21.68 23.35
C VAL A 18 -0.14 21.16 23.28
N CYS A 19 0.32 20.39 24.27
CA CYS A 19 1.64 19.76 24.24
C CYS A 19 1.79 18.81 23.04
N LEU A 20 0.78 17.97 22.74
CA LEU A 20 0.80 17.07 21.59
C LEU A 20 0.87 17.84 20.26
N VAL A 21 0.09 18.90 20.13
CA VAL A 21 0.14 19.78 18.94
C VAL A 21 1.50 20.44 18.81
N LEU A 22 2.07 20.99 19.88
CA LEU A 22 3.41 21.58 19.85
C LEU A 22 4.49 20.56 19.49
N CYS A 23 4.45 19.36 20.07
CA CYS A 23 5.36 18.27 19.73
C CYS A 23 5.23 17.86 18.26
N HIS A 24 4.01 17.78 17.73
CA HIS A 24 3.79 17.47 16.31
C HIS A 24 4.31 18.57 15.39
N LEU A 25 4.07 19.84 15.72
CA LEU A 25 4.62 20.97 14.96
C LEU A 25 6.16 20.94 14.95
N LEU A 26 6.79 20.70 16.09
CA LEU A 26 8.25 20.55 16.16
C LEU A 26 8.75 19.36 15.34
N PHE A 27 8.03 18.24 15.35
CA PHE A 27 8.35 17.07 14.53
C PHE A 27 8.29 17.38 13.02
N VAL A 28 7.24 18.08 12.57
CA VAL A 28 7.10 18.50 11.16
C VAL A 28 8.18 19.51 10.77
N LEU A 29 8.49 20.48 11.63
CA LEU A 29 9.56 21.45 11.39
C LEU A 29 10.93 20.79 11.28
N LEU A 30 11.23 19.83 12.18
CA LEU A 30 12.45 19.05 12.12
C LEU A 30 12.54 18.25 10.82
N GLY A 31 11.46 17.57 10.42
CA GLY A 31 11.39 16.84 9.16
C GLY A 31 11.64 17.76 7.95
N GLY A 32 10.97 18.90 7.88
CA GLY A 32 11.16 19.88 6.81
C GLY A 32 12.58 20.42 6.72
N LEU A 33 13.24 20.67 7.86
CA LEU A 33 14.64 21.11 7.89
C LEU A 33 15.60 20.01 7.40
N VAL A 34 15.39 18.76 7.80
CA VAL A 34 16.21 17.63 7.35
C VAL A 34 16.05 17.42 5.84
N PHE A 35 14.82 17.37 5.33
CA PHE A 35 14.58 17.23 3.89
C PHE A 35 15.16 18.41 3.11
N THR A 36 15.01 19.64 3.59
CA THR A 36 15.62 20.81 2.93
C THR A 36 17.15 20.71 2.91
N ALA A 37 17.77 20.25 4.00
CA ALA A 37 19.22 20.11 4.06
C ALA A 37 19.76 19.02 3.12
N VAL A 38 18.99 17.94 2.90
CA VAL A 38 19.39 16.79 2.07
C VAL A 38 19.04 16.99 0.60
N GLU A 39 17.82 17.43 0.28
CA GLU A 39 17.32 17.51 -1.10
C GLU A 39 17.76 18.78 -1.83
N LYS A 40 17.95 19.90 -1.12
CA LYS A 40 18.32 21.17 -1.76
C LYS A 40 19.62 21.12 -2.57
N PRO A 41 20.74 20.55 -2.09
CA PRO A 41 21.97 20.47 -2.91
C PRO A 41 21.76 19.61 -4.16
N LEU A 42 20.98 18.52 -4.06
CA LEU A 42 20.66 17.66 -5.19
C LEU A 42 19.77 18.38 -6.22
N GLU A 43 18.80 19.16 -5.76
CA GLU A 43 17.93 19.97 -6.64
C GLU A 43 18.75 21.02 -7.42
N GLU A 44 19.69 21.70 -6.75
CA GLU A 44 20.55 22.70 -7.38
C GLU A 44 21.47 22.07 -8.44
N GLU A 45 22.02 20.89 -8.17
CA GLU A 45 22.84 20.12 -9.12
C GLU A 45 22.04 19.67 -10.35
N LEU A 46 20.89 19.03 -10.14
CA LEU A 46 20.01 18.58 -11.24
C LEU A 46 19.50 19.76 -12.08
N ARG A 47 19.19 20.90 -11.45
CA ARG A 47 18.78 22.11 -12.16
C ARG A 47 19.90 22.65 -13.04
N ALA A 48 21.13 22.67 -12.53
CA ALA A 48 22.30 23.11 -13.29
C ALA A 48 22.57 22.20 -14.49
N GLU A 49 22.47 20.89 -14.32
CA GLU A 49 22.62 19.91 -15.42
C GLU A 49 21.58 20.12 -16.53
N VAL A 50 20.31 20.33 -16.15
CA VAL A 50 19.23 20.59 -17.12
C VAL A 50 19.43 21.93 -17.85
N GLU A 51 19.90 22.97 -17.16
CA GLU A 51 20.23 24.25 -17.79
C GLU A 51 21.42 24.13 -18.76
N GLU A 52 22.45 23.38 -18.39
CA GLU A 52 23.60 23.12 -19.24
C GLU A 52 23.20 22.34 -20.50
N LEU A 53 22.42 21.26 -20.35
CA LEU A 53 21.87 20.48 -21.47
C LEU A 53 21.03 21.36 -22.41
N ARG A 54 20.17 22.21 -21.84
CA ARG A 54 19.36 23.15 -22.62
C ARG A 54 20.25 24.11 -23.41
N HIS A 55 21.28 24.66 -22.78
CA HIS A 55 22.18 25.62 -23.43
C HIS A 55 23.00 24.96 -24.54
N SER A 56 23.57 23.78 -24.28
CA SER A 56 24.31 22.99 -25.28
C SER A 56 23.43 22.67 -26.50
N PHE A 57 22.17 22.26 -26.26
CA PHE A 57 21.23 21.94 -27.33
C PHE A 57 20.92 23.16 -28.23
N LEU A 58 20.73 24.35 -27.65
CA LEU A 58 20.48 25.58 -28.39
C LEU A 58 21.71 26.06 -29.17
N GLN A 59 22.92 25.84 -28.64
CA GLN A 59 24.16 26.15 -29.34
C GLN A 59 24.37 25.25 -30.57
N GLU A 60 24.08 23.96 -30.44
CA GLU A 60 24.18 23.00 -31.55
C GLU A 60 23.09 23.21 -32.60
N ASN A 61 21.93 23.74 -32.20
CA ASN A 61 20.75 23.90 -33.06
C ASN A 61 20.27 25.37 -33.12
N PRO A 62 20.98 26.25 -33.83
CA PRO A 62 20.62 27.67 -33.95
C PRO A 62 19.29 27.93 -34.66
N CYS A 63 18.70 26.91 -35.30
CA CYS A 63 17.37 26.97 -35.92
C CYS A 63 16.21 26.78 -34.92
N VAL A 64 16.49 26.41 -33.68
CA VAL A 64 15.47 26.18 -32.64
C VAL A 64 15.36 27.41 -31.75
N ASP A 65 14.19 28.04 -31.77
CA ASP A 65 13.86 29.13 -30.86
C ASP A 65 13.71 28.63 -29.42
N GLU A 66 14.31 29.34 -28.47
CA GLU A 66 14.29 29.00 -27.05
C GLU A 66 12.86 28.96 -26.48
N GLY A 67 11.98 29.85 -26.92
CA GLY A 67 10.58 29.89 -26.51
C GLY A 67 9.79 28.68 -27.01
N ARG A 68 10.08 28.20 -28.24
CA ARG A 68 9.49 26.96 -28.77
C ARG A 68 9.97 25.73 -28.02
N LEU A 69 11.26 25.65 -27.69
CA LEU A 69 11.83 24.54 -26.90
C LEU A 69 11.23 24.50 -25.50
N SER A 70 11.14 25.65 -24.81
CA SER A 70 10.53 25.72 -23.48
C SER A 70 9.05 25.33 -23.49
N LYS A 71 8.29 25.72 -24.52
CA LYS A 71 6.89 25.29 -24.67
C LYS A 71 6.77 23.78 -24.91
N LEU A 72 7.69 23.19 -25.69
CA LEU A 72 7.73 21.75 -25.91
C LEU A 72 8.08 21.02 -24.61
N LEU A 73 9.09 21.47 -23.88
CA LEU A 73 9.50 20.89 -22.59
C LEU A 73 8.37 20.99 -21.57
N GLN A 74 7.74 22.16 -21.44
CA GLN A 74 6.59 22.37 -20.57
C GLN A 74 5.44 21.43 -20.93
N LYS A 75 5.16 21.25 -22.23
CA LYS A 75 4.10 20.34 -22.66
C LYS A 75 4.47 18.88 -22.44
N ALA A 76 5.72 18.49 -22.68
CA ALA A 76 6.22 17.15 -22.41
C ALA A 76 6.15 16.81 -20.91
N LEU A 77 6.56 17.75 -20.04
CA LEU A 77 6.48 17.61 -18.58
C LEU A 77 5.03 17.55 -18.10
N SER A 78 4.15 18.42 -18.59
CA SER A 78 2.72 18.39 -18.22
C SER A 78 2.02 17.07 -18.58
N VAL A 79 2.51 16.42 -19.63
CA VAL A 79 1.96 15.15 -20.11
C VAL A 79 2.61 13.96 -19.40
N HIS A 80 3.87 14.09 -18.97
CA HIS A 80 4.57 13.15 -18.10
C HIS A 80 3.95 13.09 -16.69
N ASP A 81 3.59 14.25 -16.10
CA ASP A 81 2.84 14.33 -14.83
C ASP A 81 1.45 13.66 -14.91
N SER A 82 0.93 13.49 -16.13
CA SER A 82 -0.35 12.84 -16.38
C SER A 82 -0.23 11.32 -16.60
N ASP A 83 0.93 10.70 -16.33
CA ASP A 83 1.29 9.29 -16.62
C ASP A 83 1.07 8.89 -18.10
N VAL A 84 0.88 9.87 -18.99
CA VAL A 84 0.78 9.63 -20.43
C VAL A 84 2.19 9.74 -20.97
N ALA A 85 2.90 8.61 -21.05
CA ALA A 85 4.25 8.54 -21.60
C ALA A 85 4.27 8.90 -23.10
N VAL A 86 4.20 10.19 -23.45
CA VAL A 86 4.26 10.67 -24.85
C VAL A 86 5.66 10.52 -25.46
N LEU A 87 6.70 10.44 -24.63
CA LEU A 87 8.08 10.29 -25.09
C LEU A 87 8.51 8.82 -25.32
N LYS A 88 7.74 7.83 -24.84
CA LYS A 88 7.88 6.44 -25.30
C LYS A 88 7.02 6.25 -26.55
N ALA A 89 7.57 6.72 -27.66
CA ALA A 89 7.10 6.31 -28.98
C ALA A 89 7.50 4.86 -29.24
N ASP A 90 6.94 3.93 -28.46
CA ASP A 90 6.78 2.55 -28.91
C ASP A 90 5.27 2.29 -28.95
N ALA A 91 4.73 2.30 -30.16
CA ALA A 91 3.30 2.44 -30.42
C ALA A 91 2.49 1.16 -30.18
N ASP A 92 3.03 0.18 -29.45
CA ASP A 92 2.42 -1.16 -29.28
C ASP A 92 2.08 -1.55 -27.83
N GLU A 93 2.55 -0.82 -26.80
CA GLU A 93 2.16 -1.05 -25.38
C GLU A 93 0.95 -0.21 -24.93
N ARG A 94 0.27 0.46 -25.86
CA ARG A 94 -0.93 1.26 -25.57
C ARG A 94 -2.16 0.37 -25.46
N ARG A 95 -2.36 -0.22 -24.29
CA ARG A 95 -3.69 -0.64 -23.87
C ARG A 95 -3.93 -0.21 -22.44
N TYR A 96 -4.89 0.71 -22.28
CA TYR A 96 -5.51 0.97 -20.99
C TYR A 96 -6.21 -0.34 -20.60
N ASP A 97 -5.48 -1.23 -19.94
CA ASP A 97 -6.02 -2.52 -19.57
C ASP A 97 -6.95 -2.36 -18.36
N PHE A 98 -7.97 -3.22 -18.31
CA PHE A 98 -8.89 -3.28 -17.18
C PHE A 98 -8.14 -3.47 -15.85
N ILE A 99 -7.01 -4.19 -15.88
CA ILE A 99 -6.12 -4.41 -14.74
C ILE A 99 -5.54 -3.09 -14.23
N SER A 100 -4.97 -2.25 -15.11
CA SER A 100 -4.43 -0.93 -14.73
C SER A 100 -5.49 -0.01 -14.16
N SER A 101 -6.72 -0.07 -14.70
CA SER A 101 -7.87 0.67 -14.18
C SER A 101 -8.32 0.19 -12.79
N LEU A 102 -8.28 -1.13 -12.56
CA LEU A 102 -8.54 -1.70 -11.23
C LEU A 102 -7.48 -1.28 -10.21
N CYS A 103 -6.20 -1.29 -10.60
CA CYS A 103 -5.11 -0.84 -9.73
C CYS A 103 -5.29 0.63 -9.33
N PHE A 104 -5.64 1.50 -10.28
CA PHE A 104 -5.99 2.89 -10.00
C PHE A 104 -7.14 2.99 -8.96
N VAL A 105 -8.19 2.18 -9.11
CA VAL A 105 -9.32 2.16 -8.17
C VAL A 105 -8.88 1.68 -6.78
N VAL A 106 -8.08 0.61 -6.69
CA VAL A 106 -7.56 0.09 -5.42
C VAL A 106 -6.65 1.10 -4.73
N ALA A 107 -5.71 1.73 -5.45
CA ALA A 107 -4.85 2.78 -4.94
C ALA A 107 -5.64 3.99 -4.42
N THR A 108 -6.70 4.38 -5.13
CA THR A 108 -7.55 5.50 -4.71
C THR A 108 -8.38 5.14 -3.47
N LEU A 109 -8.94 3.93 -3.40
CA LEU A 109 -9.69 3.46 -2.23
C LEU A 109 -8.82 3.27 -0.98
N THR A 110 -7.54 2.94 -1.16
CA THR A 110 -6.55 2.79 -0.08
C THR A 110 -5.87 4.12 0.30
N THR A 111 -6.38 5.24 -0.19
CA THR A 111 -5.87 6.60 0.06
C THR A 111 -4.45 6.88 -0.44
N MET A 112 -3.87 5.96 -1.23
CA MET A 112 -2.60 6.14 -1.91
C MET A 112 -2.69 7.25 -2.98
N GLY A 113 -3.87 7.37 -3.59
CA GLY A 113 -4.15 8.37 -4.63
C GLY A 113 -3.72 7.92 -6.03
N GLY A 114 -4.08 8.72 -7.02
CA GLY A 114 -3.79 8.47 -8.42
C GLY A 114 -4.21 9.64 -9.31
N HIS A 115 -3.72 9.65 -10.54
CA HIS A 115 -4.09 10.65 -11.54
C HIS A 115 -5.38 10.24 -12.26
N ALA A 116 -6.36 11.15 -12.32
CA ALA A 116 -7.60 10.95 -13.04
C ALA A 116 -7.80 12.06 -14.08
N SER A 117 -8.29 11.68 -15.27
CA SER A 117 -8.72 12.63 -16.31
C SER A 117 -9.81 13.57 -15.78
N ASP A 118 -9.93 14.76 -16.36
CA ASP A 118 -10.94 15.75 -15.98
C ASP A 118 -12.36 15.17 -15.99
N GLU A 119 -12.67 14.30 -16.95
CA GLU A 119 -13.96 13.59 -17.03
C GLU A 119 -14.15 12.55 -15.93
N ALA A 120 -13.07 11.92 -15.48
CA ALA A 120 -13.09 10.87 -14.45
C ALA A 120 -13.04 11.42 -13.02
N LYS A 121 -12.58 12.67 -12.82
CA LYS A 121 -12.48 13.30 -11.49
C LYS A 121 -13.80 13.32 -10.75
N LEU A 122 -14.89 13.72 -11.42
CA LEU A 122 -16.21 13.79 -10.78
C LEU A 122 -16.71 12.40 -10.35
N PHE A 123 -16.56 11.40 -11.21
CA PHE A 123 -16.88 10.01 -10.88
C PHE A 123 -16.03 9.49 -9.71
N CYS A 124 -14.72 9.77 -9.75
CA CYS A 124 -13.77 9.39 -8.71
C CYS A 124 -14.16 9.95 -7.34
N ILE A 125 -14.60 11.22 -7.27
CA ILE A 125 -15.05 11.84 -6.00
C ILE A 125 -16.24 11.08 -5.41
N PHE A 126 -17.28 10.81 -6.20
CA PHE A 126 -18.46 10.07 -5.73
C PHE A 126 -18.11 8.63 -5.34
N TYR A 127 -17.28 7.97 -6.15
CA TYR A 127 -16.83 6.60 -5.92
C TYR A 127 -16.03 6.49 -4.62
N CYS A 128 -15.09 7.40 -4.35
CA CYS A 128 -14.28 7.40 -3.14
C CYS A 128 -15.08 7.74 -1.88
N THR A 129 -16.05 8.64 -1.99
CA THR A 129 -16.91 9.03 -0.85
C THR A 129 -17.69 7.84 -0.29
N LEU A 130 -18.13 6.91 -1.15
CA LEU A 130 -18.82 5.68 -0.72
C LEU A 130 -17.85 4.51 -0.51
N GLY A 131 -16.82 4.43 -1.33
CA GLY A 131 -15.87 3.33 -1.35
C GLY A 131 -14.95 3.30 -0.14
N ILE A 132 -14.35 4.43 0.26
CA ILE A 132 -13.45 4.50 1.43
C ILE A 132 -14.15 4.02 2.72
N PRO A 133 -15.34 4.55 3.11
CA PRO A 133 -16.00 4.08 4.32
C PRO A 133 -16.44 2.61 4.22
N LEU A 134 -16.84 2.14 3.03
CA LEU A 134 -17.16 0.74 2.81
C LEU A 134 -15.92 -0.16 2.98
N THR A 135 -14.79 0.23 2.40
CA THR A 135 -13.50 -0.48 2.54
C THR A 135 -13.08 -0.54 4.00
N LEU A 136 -13.14 0.57 4.74
CA LEU A 136 -12.84 0.60 6.17
C LEU A 136 -13.79 -0.29 6.99
N PHE A 137 -15.08 -0.29 6.65
CA PHE A 137 -16.06 -1.17 7.28
C PHE A 137 -15.75 -2.65 7.03
N ILE A 138 -15.47 -3.03 5.78
CA ILE A 138 -15.11 -4.40 5.42
C ILE A 138 -13.81 -4.83 6.12
N LEU A 139 -12.77 -3.98 6.13
CA LEU A 139 -11.52 -4.24 6.83
C LEU A 139 -11.73 -4.43 8.34
N THR A 140 -12.61 -3.62 8.95
CA THR A 140 -12.97 -3.75 10.37
C THR A 140 -13.72 -5.05 10.65
N ARG A 141 -14.64 -5.47 9.78
CA ARG A 141 -15.37 -6.73 9.94
C ARG A 141 -14.47 -7.94 9.70
N LEU A 142 -13.61 -7.89 8.69
CA LEU A 142 -12.66 -8.94 8.36
C LEU A 142 -11.63 -9.11 9.49
N SER A 143 -11.11 -8.01 10.04
CA SER A 143 -10.18 -8.06 11.17
C SER A 143 -10.81 -8.68 12.41
N ASN A 144 -12.03 -8.28 12.76
CA ASN A 144 -12.69 -8.80 13.95
C ASN A 144 -13.18 -10.25 13.79
N LEU A 145 -13.69 -10.62 12.63
CA LEU A 145 -14.32 -11.93 12.41
C LEU A 145 -13.31 -13.00 12.02
N LEU A 146 -12.26 -12.65 11.27
CA LEU A 146 -11.31 -13.61 10.72
C LEU A 146 -9.94 -13.49 11.38
N LEU A 147 -9.34 -12.30 11.40
CA LEU A 147 -7.96 -12.13 11.89
C LEU A 147 -7.87 -12.35 13.41
N LEU A 148 -8.72 -11.74 14.22
CA LEU A 148 -8.66 -11.90 15.67
C LEU A 148 -8.78 -13.38 16.12
N PRO A 149 -9.83 -14.15 15.74
CA PRO A 149 -9.98 -15.52 16.22
C PRO A 149 -8.93 -16.48 15.65
N VAL A 150 -8.61 -16.37 14.34
CA VAL A 150 -7.71 -17.33 13.67
C VAL A 150 -6.24 -17.00 13.94
N VAL A 151 -5.88 -15.72 13.87
CA VAL A 151 -4.49 -15.29 13.92
C VAL A 151 -4.04 -15.00 15.35
N THR A 152 -4.96 -14.56 16.24
CA THR A 152 -4.60 -14.19 17.62
C THR A 152 -5.09 -15.25 18.62
N HIS A 153 -6.39 -15.54 18.70
CA HIS A 153 -6.93 -16.39 19.76
C HIS A 153 -6.53 -17.87 19.65
N ALA A 154 -6.59 -18.46 18.45
CA ALA A 154 -6.24 -19.86 18.24
C ALA A 154 -4.77 -20.20 18.58
N PRO A 155 -3.75 -19.48 18.08
CA PRO A 155 -2.36 -19.75 18.42
C PRO A 155 -2.01 -19.37 19.86
N LEU A 156 -2.61 -18.32 20.44
CA LEU A 156 -2.42 -18.00 21.86
C LEU A 156 -2.92 -19.12 22.77
N ASN A 157 -4.10 -19.66 22.48
CA ASN A 157 -4.66 -20.75 23.28
C ASN A 157 -3.84 -22.04 23.09
N HIS A 158 -3.33 -22.29 21.88
CA HIS A 158 -2.42 -23.40 21.62
C HIS A 158 -1.11 -23.25 22.40
N LEU A 159 -0.51 -22.05 22.40
CA LEU A 159 0.73 -21.75 23.11
C LEU A 159 0.58 -21.86 24.63
N HIS A 160 -0.55 -21.38 25.16
CA HIS A 160 -0.88 -21.48 26.58
C HIS A 160 -1.09 -22.94 27.02
N PHE A 161 -1.83 -23.72 26.23
CA PHE A 161 -2.19 -25.09 26.60
C PHE A 161 -1.05 -26.10 26.37
N TYR A 162 -0.28 -25.96 25.28
CA TYR A 162 0.82 -26.89 24.97
C TYR A 162 2.14 -26.58 25.68
N TRP A 163 2.49 -25.29 25.88
CA TRP A 163 3.75 -24.90 26.51
C TRP A 163 3.61 -24.43 27.97
N GLY A 164 2.39 -24.40 28.52
CA GLY A 164 2.16 -24.07 29.94
C GLY A 164 2.63 -22.67 30.35
N LEU A 165 2.80 -21.76 29.38
CA LEU A 165 3.26 -20.39 29.61
C LEU A 165 2.17 -19.56 30.27
N PRO A 166 2.50 -18.66 31.23
CA PRO A 166 1.52 -17.72 31.75
C PRO A 166 1.05 -16.78 30.65
N TYR A 167 -0.24 -16.41 30.66
CA TYR A 167 -0.92 -15.66 29.60
C TYR A 167 -0.14 -14.43 29.11
N ASN A 168 0.42 -13.61 30.00
CA ASN A 168 1.17 -12.41 29.62
C ASN A 168 2.45 -12.70 28.82
N ARG A 169 3.15 -13.81 29.13
CA ARG A 169 4.35 -14.21 28.37
C ARG A 169 3.97 -14.87 27.04
N ALA A 170 2.91 -15.67 27.02
CA ALA A 170 2.37 -16.24 25.79
C ALA A 170 1.90 -15.13 24.82
N ALA A 171 1.23 -14.11 25.34
CA ALA A 171 0.80 -12.93 24.58
C ALA A 171 1.99 -12.16 24.00
N LEU A 172 3.04 -11.91 24.78
CA LEU A 172 4.24 -11.23 24.30
C LEU A 172 4.96 -12.04 23.22
N VAL A 173 5.19 -13.34 23.43
CA VAL A 173 5.87 -14.21 22.46
C VAL A 173 5.08 -14.29 21.16
N HIS A 174 3.76 -14.46 21.24
CA HIS A 174 2.90 -14.48 20.07
C HIS A 174 2.89 -13.13 19.34
N ALA A 175 2.79 -12.01 20.06
CA ALA A 175 2.85 -10.68 19.46
C ALA A 175 4.18 -10.45 18.73
N VAL A 176 5.31 -10.78 19.35
CA VAL A 176 6.65 -10.68 18.72
C VAL A 176 6.74 -11.58 17.50
N LEU A 177 6.33 -12.84 17.59
CA LEU A 177 6.38 -13.79 16.47
C LEU A 177 5.49 -13.33 15.31
N LEU A 178 4.29 -12.83 15.62
CA LEU A 178 3.37 -12.28 14.64
C LEU A 178 3.93 -11.02 13.98
N THR A 179 4.54 -10.11 14.74
CA THR A 179 5.20 -8.93 14.19
C THR A 179 6.34 -9.33 13.27
N VAL A 180 7.22 -10.25 13.69
CA VAL A 180 8.33 -10.75 12.85
C VAL A 180 7.79 -11.41 11.58
N LEU A 181 6.74 -12.22 11.69
CA LEU A 181 6.10 -12.87 10.54
C LEU A 181 5.50 -11.85 9.57
N VAL A 182 4.78 -10.84 10.06
CA VAL A 182 4.16 -9.79 9.24
C VAL A 182 5.24 -8.95 8.56
N VAL A 183 6.27 -8.51 9.28
CA VAL A 183 7.39 -7.76 8.71
C VAL A 183 8.12 -8.60 7.66
N THR A 184 8.35 -9.88 7.92
CA THR A 184 9.06 -10.73 6.94
C THR A 184 8.21 -10.99 5.70
N LEU A 185 6.93 -11.34 5.85
CA LEU A 185 6.06 -11.73 4.74
C LEU A 185 5.51 -10.54 3.95
N LEU A 186 5.09 -9.46 4.63
CA LEU A 186 4.45 -8.33 3.96
C LEU A 186 5.42 -7.23 3.59
N PHE A 187 6.60 -7.17 4.20
CA PHE A 187 7.58 -6.11 3.94
C PHE A 187 8.86 -6.67 3.28
N LEU A 188 9.62 -7.55 3.96
CA LEU A 188 10.91 -8.01 3.44
C LEU A 188 10.80 -8.90 2.18
N LEU A 189 9.86 -9.84 2.16
CA LEU A 189 9.65 -10.74 1.02
C LEU A 189 9.33 -9.97 -0.28
N PRO A 190 8.34 -9.04 -0.31
CA PRO A 190 8.13 -8.20 -1.49
C PRO A 190 9.35 -7.36 -1.86
N THR A 191 10.08 -6.80 -0.90
CA THR A 191 11.31 -6.04 -1.17
C THR A 191 12.34 -6.88 -1.94
N PHE A 192 12.63 -8.10 -1.48
CA PHE A 192 13.56 -8.98 -2.17
C PHE A 192 13.05 -9.45 -3.54
N LEU A 193 11.74 -9.65 -3.67
CA LEU A 193 11.13 -10.05 -4.94
C LEU A 193 11.25 -8.93 -5.98
N ILE A 194 10.95 -7.69 -5.59
CA ILE A 194 11.05 -6.53 -6.49
C ILE A 194 12.51 -6.25 -6.84
N PHE A 195 13.42 -6.34 -5.87
CA PHE A 195 14.86 -6.25 -6.14
C PHE A 195 15.36 -7.30 -7.14
N ALA A 196 14.76 -8.49 -7.17
CA ALA A 196 15.10 -9.53 -8.13
C ALA A 196 14.48 -9.32 -9.53
N ILE A 197 13.35 -8.62 -9.62
CA ILE A 197 12.60 -8.39 -10.87
C ILE A 197 13.09 -7.12 -11.58
N GLU A 198 13.41 -6.07 -10.82
CA GLU A 198 13.83 -4.76 -11.34
C GLU A 198 15.35 -4.62 -11.25
N PRO A 199 16.10 -4.89 -12.33
CA PRO A 199 17.56 -4.93 -12.29
C PRO A 199 18.21 -3.56 -12.04
N ASP A 200 17.49 -2.47 -12.31
CA ASP A 200 17.98 -1.09 -12.16
C ASP A 200 17.77 -0.53 -10.74
N TRP A 201 17.13 -1.28 -9.85
CA TRP A 201 16.78 -0.81 -8.51
C TRP A 201 17.79 -1.29 -7.47
N SER A 202 18.13 -0.40 -6.53
CA SER A 202 18.88 -0.82 -5.34
C SER A 202 17.93 -1.47 -4.33
N LEU A 203 18.49 -2.24 -3.39
CA LEU A 203 17.72 -2.80 -2.28
C LEU A 203 17.01 -1.71 -1.46
N LEU A 204 17.62 -0.53 -1.32
CA LEU A 204 17.04 0.60 -0.61
C LEU A 204 15.81 1.14 -1.34
N ASP A 205 15.84 1.21 -2.66
CA ASP A 205 14.73 1.70 -3.48
C ASP A 205 13.54 0.73 -3.39
N ALA A 206 13.80 -0.58 -3.48
CA ALA A 206 12.77 -1.60 -3.32
C ALA A 206 12.18 -1.60 -1.90
N LEU A 207 13.00 -1.39 -0.87
CA LEU A 207 12.56 -1.30 0.52
C LEU A 207 11.71 -0.05 0.76
N PHE A 208 12.16 1.10 0.25
CA PHE A 208 11.46 2.36 0.34
C PHE A 208 10.12 2.31 -0.38
N PHE A 209 10.08 1.69 -1.57
CA PHE A 209 8.85 1.46 -2.31
C PHE A 209 7.84 0.65 -1.50
N CYS A 210 8.24 -0.51 -0.97
CA CYS A 210 7.34 -1.32 -0.13
C CYS A 210 6.85 -0.54 1.10
N PHE A 211 7.70 0.31 1.69
CA PHE A 211 7.33 1.08 2.88
C PHE A 211 6.28 2.13 2.55
N VAL A 212 6.49 2.91 1.49
CA VAL A 212 5.56 3.97 1.05
C VAL A 212 4.23 3.38 0.60
N THR A 213 4.24 2.23 -0.06
CA THR A 213 3.00 1.54 -0.47
C THR A 213 2.23 0.99 0.74
N LEU A 214 2.88 0.24 1.64
CA LEU A 214 2.20 -0.39 2.78
C LEU A 214 1.74 0.62 3.84
N SER A 215 2.47 1.72 4.00
CA SER A 215 2.08 2.82 4.90
C SER A 215 0.94 3.67 4.35
N THR A 216 0.43 3.37 3.14
CA THR A 216 -0.60 4.14 2.42
C THR A 216 -0.21 5.60 2.18
N VAL A 217 1.08 5.96 2.32
CA VAL A 217 1.59 7.30 2.01
C VAL A 217 1.46 7.58 0.52
N GLY A 218 1.76 6.58 -0.31
CA GLY A 218 1.43 6.63 -1.73
C GLY A 218 2.06 7.78 -2.49
N GLN A 219 3.38 7.75 -2.63
CA GLN A 219 4.01 8.66 -3.59
C GLN A 219 3.73 8.15 -5.01
N GLY A 220 2.63 8.64 -5.58
CA GLY A 220 2.31 8.45 -6.99
C GLY A 220 3.48 8.88 -7.85
N GLY A 221 3.75 8.10 -8.91
CA GLY A 221 4.58 8.43 -10.07
C GLY A 221 5.80 9.34 -9.82
N ASN A 222 6.99 8.72 -9.75
CA ASN A 222 8.26 9.37 -10.12
C ASN A 222 8.88 10.33 -9.11
N SER A 223 8.46 10.32 -7.84
CA SER A 223 8.97 11.25 -6.82
C SER A 223 10.46 11.10 -6.47
N LEU A 224 11.09 10.01 -6.91
CA LEU A 224 12.53 9.74 -6.77
C LEU A 224 13.30 9.89 -8.10
N GLY A 225 12.70 10.49 -9.13
CA GLY A 225 13.32 10.63 -10.46
C GLY A 225 13.42 9.32 -11.26
N ARG A 226 12.80 8.22 -10.79
CA ARG A 226 12.68 6.96 -11.51
C ARG A 226 11.23 6.63 -11.85
N SER A 227 10.98 6.24 -13.09
CA SER A 227 9.68 5.70 -13.50
C SER A 227 9.50 4.30 -12.91
N TRP A 228 8.48 4.13 -12.07
CA TRP A 228 8.09 2.81 -11.57
C TRP A 228 7.71 1.89 -12.74
N GLY A 229 8.39 0.75 -12.89
CA GLY A 229 8.07 -0.23 -13.92
C GLY A 229 6.64 -0.79 -13.75
N PRO A 230 5.92 -1.10 -14.84
CA PRO A 230 4.61 -1.74 -14.76
C PRO A 230 4.69 -3.10 -14.06
N ALA A 231 5.79 -3.84 -14.22
CA ALA A 231 6.03 -5.13 -13.58
C ALA A 231 6.17 -5.05 -12.05
N ALA A 232 6.84 -4.03 -11.51
CA ALA A 232 6.92 -3.80 -10.06
C ALA A 232 5.56 -3.48 -9.44
N LYS A 233 4.75 -2.66 -10.11
CA LYS A 233 3.37 -2.36 -9.69
C LYS A 233 2.52 -3.63 -9.71
N GLU A 234 2.52 -4.38 -10.80
CA GLU A 234 1.76 -5.63 -10.93
C GLU A 234 2.20 -6.71 -9.93
N THR A 235 3.49 -6.84 -9.63
CA THR A 235 3.99 -7.84 -8.69
C THR A 235 3.55 -7.55 -7.25
N LEU A 236 3.56 -6.27 -6.85
CA LEU A 236 3.09 -5.88 -5.51
C LEU A 236 1.56 -6.03 -5.41
N GLU A 237 0.83 -5.69 -6.47
CA GLU A 237 -0.63 -5.91 -6.59
C GLU A 237 -0.99 -7.40 -6.56
N LEU A 238 -0.21 -8.25 -7.22
CA LEU A 238 -0.33 -9.70 -7.12
C LEU A 238 -0.01 -10.18 -5.71
N LEU A 239 0.96 -9.60 -5.00
CA LEU A 239 1.25 -10.02 -3.63
C LEU A 239 0.13 -9.60 -2.64
N ILE A 240 -0.48 -8.44 -2.85
CA ILE A 240 -1.61 -7.92 -2.06
C ILE A 240 -2.91 -8.68 -2.40
N THR A 241 -3.15 -9.00 -3.68
CA THR A 241 -4.36 -9.68 -4.17
C THR A 241 -4.29 -11.21 -4.05
N CYS A 242 -3.10 -11.82 -4.15
CA CYS A 242 -2.93 -13.28 -4.05
C CYS A 242 -3.13 -13.79 -2.60
N LYS A 243 -3.10 -12.91 -1.60
CA LYS A 243 -3.63 -13.19 -0.25
C LYS A 243 -5.13 -13.54 -0.25
N CYS A 244 -5.89 -13.12 -1.25
CA CYS A 244 -7.32 -13.41 -1.37
C CYS A 244 -7.58 -14.78 -2.04
N ASN A 245 -6.70 -15.23 -2.94
CA ASN A 245 -6.84 -16.53 -3.61
C ASN A 245 -6.49 -17.71 -2.69
N ASP A 246 -5.55 -17.53 -1.77
CA ASP A 246 -5.26 -18.53 -0.73
C ASP A 246 -6.39 -18.66 0.31
N MET A 247 -7.15 -17.58 0.57
CA MET A 247 -8.30 -17.65 1.48
C MET A 247 -9.48 -18.42 0.87
N HIS A 248 -9.64 -18.40 -0.47
CA HIS A 248 -10.62 -19.22 -1.19
C HIS A 248 -10.23 -20.72 -1.18
N LEU A 249 -8.93 -21.06 -1.16
CA LEU A 249 -8.46 -22.44 -1.05
C LEU A 249 -8.62 -22.99 0.38
N LEU A 250 -8.44 -22.16 1.42
CA LEU A 250 -8.66 -22.56 2.81
C LEU A 250 -10.15 -22.77 3.15
N LEU A 251 -11.06 -21.97 2.58
CA LEU A 251 -12.51 -22.23 2.70
C LEU A 251 -12.96 -23.48 1.94
N LYS A 252 -12.30 -23.82 0.82
CA LYS A 252 -12.57 -25.06 0.08
C LYS A 252 -12.04 -26.30 0.81
N SER A 253 -10.93 -26.18 1.53
CA SER A 253 -10.41 -27.25 2.40
C SER A 253 -11.32 -27.49 3.61
N SER A 254 -11.81 -26.44 4.28
CA SER A 254 -12.70 -26.57 5.45
C SER A 254 -14.05 -27.21 5.13
N ASN A 255 -14.64 -26.96 3.96
CA ASN A 255 -15.88 -27.60 3.52
C ASN A 255 -15.70 -29.08 3.13
N SER A 256 -14.49 -29.50 2.75
CA SER A 256 -14.23 -30.88 2.35
C SER A 256 -14.07 -31.83 3.54
N THR A 257 -13.67 -31.33 4.72
CA THR A 257 -13.59 -32.11 5.96
C THR A 257 -14.92 -32.27 6.69
N ALA A 258 -15.91 -31.38 6.45
CA ALA A 258 -17.23 -31.48 7.08
C ALA A 258 -18.15 -32.53 6.41
N LEU A 259 -17.89 -32.91 5.15
CA LEU A 259 -18.72 -33.85 4.39
C LEU A 259 -18.27 -35.32 4.48
N ASN A 260 -17.10 -35.60 5.07
CA ASN A 260 -16.59 -36.97 5.25
C ASN A 260 -16.89 -37.58 6.64
N GLY A 261 -17.66 -36.88 7.49
CA GLY A 261 -17.97 -37.28 8.86
C GLY A 261 -19.30 -38.02 9.07
N PHE A 262 -20.09 -38.28 8.02
CA PHE A 262 -21.32 -39.06 8.16
C PHE A 262 -21.09 -40.53 7.77
N PRO A 263 -21.17 -41.49 8.71
CA PRO A 263 -21.11 -42.90 8.38
C PRO A 263 -22.43 -43.29 7.68
N SER A 264 -22.35 -43.50 6.36
CA SER A 264 -23.42 -44.13 5.60
C SER A 264 -23.41 -45.63 5.88
N SER A 265 -23.95 -46.03 7.03
CA SER A 265 -24.17 -47.43 7.39
C SER A 265 -25.63 -47.68 7.76
N THR A 266 -26.58 -47.48 6.83
CA THR A 266 -27.97 -47.97 7.01
C THR A 266 -28.75 -48.24 5.72
N VAL A 267 -28.19 -48.11 4.51
CA VAL A 267 -28.97 -48.34 3.27
C VAL A 267 -28.40 -49.47 2.42
N GLN A 268 -28.35 -50.69 2.96
CA GLN A 268 -28.10 -51.89 2.14
C GLN A 268 -28.75 -53.17 2.68
N ASN A 269 -29.80 -53.07 3.52
CA ASN A 269 -30.41 -54.28 4.08
C ASN A 269 -31.89 -54.08 4.43
N LYS A 270 -32.77 -53.96 3.41
CA LYS A 270 -34.22 -54.26 3.50
C LYS A 270 -34.96 -54.15 2.16
N LEU A 271 -34.43 -54.78 1.11
CA LEU A 271 -35.21 -55.07 -0.09
C LEU A 271 -34.80 -56.43 -0.69
N ASP A 272 -34.65 -57.43 0.17
CA ASP A 272 -34.64 -58.84 -0.20
C ASP A 272 -35.08 -59.70 1.01
N ARG A 273 -36.35 -59.57 1.42
CA ARG A 273 -37.11 -60.54 2.25
C ARG A 273 -38.53 -60.04 2.55
N SER A 274 -39.46 -60.41 1.67
CA SER A 274 -40.91 -60.57 1.88
C SER A 274 -41.41 -61.13 0.55
N LYS A 275 -41.42 -62.42 0.23
CA LYS A 275 -41.90 -63.61 0.96
C LYS A 275 -41.63 -63.72 2.46
#